data_AF-A0A497G889-F1
#
_entry.id   AF-A0A497G889-F1
#
_cell.length_a   1.000
_cell.length_b   1.000
_cell.length_c   1.000
_cell.angle_alpha   90.00
_cell.angle_beta   90.00
_cell.angle_gamma   90.00
#
_symmetry.space_group_name_H-M   'P 1'
#
loop_
_entity.id
_entity.type
_entity.pdbx_description
1 polymer ?
#
loop_
_entity_poly.entity_id
_entity_poly.type
_entity_poly.pdbx_seq_one_letter_code
_entity_poly.pdbx_strand_id
1 'polypeptide(L)'
;MKKYFSIEEFAKYNRVSIPRAYSILRENLKKGKMVKIASNLYKFSEKRTLPKLNRDLESIRKRLWNKGFNFSFTGMSVLEKYIHHIPYSMIYHVYAEKGSGEPIKAEIKEKDTALLLNPTYDEIIVVVEEGRMNKIIVIIENNYLGLSNEGIASYEKAFVDLYYETTRNKTPFMEPELYYIAEALIAHDEINFSRMFTYAKIRGIFSELRKFFKKLSETITIPTEVRRRYGC
;
A
#
# COMPACT_ATOMS: atom_id res chain seq x y z
N MET A 1 25.39 16.14 5.52
CA MET A 1 24.09 16.83 5.59
C MET A 1 23.05 15.88 6.18
N LYS A 2 22.28 16.25 7.23
CA LYS A 2 21.23 15.36 7.77
C LYS A 2 20.21 15.05 6.65
N LYS A 3 19.96 13.77 6.37
CA LYS A 3 18.98 13.32 5.36
C LYS A 3 17.52 13.55 5.77
N TYR A 4 17.26 13.76 7.05
CA TYR A 4 15.94 13.93 7.63
C TYR A 4 15.94 15.14 8.57
N PHE A 5 14.78 15.76 8.75
CA PHE A 5 14.62 16.87 9.67
C PHE A 5 13.26 16.83 10.37
N SER A 6 13.21 17.35 11.60
CA SER A 6 11.98 17.56 12.34
C SER A 6 11.33 18.91 11.99
N ILE A 7 10.08 19.09 12.41
CA ILE A 7 9.41 20.38 12.22
C ILE A 7 10.05 21.49 13.07
N GLU A 8 10.52 21.16 14.26
CA GLU A 8 11.23 22.07 15.16
C GLU A 8 12.57 22.50 14.55
N GLU A 9 13.32 21.55 13.96
CA GLU A 9 14.56 21.84 13.23
C GLU A 9 14.29 22.73 12.01
N PHE A 10 13.23 22.44 11.24
CA PHE A 10 12.83 23.27 10.09
C PHE A 10 12.43 24.69 10.51
N ALA A 11 11.61 24.81 11.56
CA ALA A 11 11.15 26.09 12.09
C ALA A 11 12.33 26.94 12.58
N LYS A 12 13.25 26.33 13.33
CA LYS A 12 14.48 26.97 13.81
C LYS A 12 15.37 27.44 12.67
N TYR A 13 15.62 26.57 11.68
CA TYR A 13 16.49 26.90 10.54
C TYR A 13 15.91 28.05 9.69
N ASN A 14 14.61 28.02 9.43
CA ASN A 14 13.93 29.03 8.60
C ASN A 14 13.46 30.27 9.40
N ARG A 15 13.71 30.32 10.72
CA ARG A 15 13.28 31.40 11.61
C ARG A 15 11.79 31.71 11.53
N VAL A 16 10.96 30.66 11.46
CA VAL A 16 9.49 30.76 11.45
C VAL A 16 8.88 30.10 12.68
N SER A 17 7.66 30.48 13.03
CA SER A 17 6.91 29.79 14.09
C SER A 17 6.58 28.35 13.67
N ILE A 18 6.42 27.44 14.65
CA ILE A 18 6.03 26.04 14.40
C ILE A 18 4.72 25.94 13.58
N PRO A 19 3.66 26.73 13.86
CA PRO A 19 2.46 26.73 13.02
C PRO A 19 2.73 27.13 11.57
N ARG A 20 3.60 28.13 11.34
CA ARG A 20 3.96 28.54 9.98
C ARG A 20 4.81 27.48 9.28
N ALA A 21 5.72 26.83 9.99
CA ALA A 21 6.45 25.66 9.49
C ALA A 21 5.50 24.54 9.05
N TYR A 22 4.47 24.22 9.85
CA TYR A 22 3.45 23.21 9.48
C TYR A 22 2.76 23.55 8.15
N SER A 23 2.38 24.81 7.97
CA SER A 23 1.75 25.30 6.74
C SER A 23 2.67 25.12 5.54
N ILE A 24 3.94 25.54 5.66
CA ILE A 24 4.94 25.42 4.59
C ILE A 24 5.21 23.95 4.24
N LEU A 25 5.42 23.09 5.25
CA LEU A 25 5.66 21.66 5.02
C LEU A 25 4.45 20.99 4.35
N ARG A 26 3.23 21.32 4.77
CA ARG A 26 2.00 20.80 4.16
C ARG A 26 1.90 21.16 2.68
N GLU A 27 2.25 22.39 2.30
CA GLU A 27 2.25 22.82 0.90
C GLU A 27 3.30 22.08 0.08
N ASN A 28 4.51 21.91 0.61
CA ASN A 28 5.59 21.21 -0.07
C ASN A 28 5.33 19.70 -0.20
N LEU A 29 4.63 19.09 0.77
CA LEU A 29 4.13 17.71 0.68
C LEU A 29 3.12 17.58 -0.47
N LYS A 30 2.17 18.53 -0.60
CA LYS A 30 1.20 18.54 -1.71
C LYS A 30 1.89 18.69 -3.07
N LYS A 31 2.96 19.50 -3.14
CA LYS A 31 3.75 19.72 -4.35
C LYS A 31 4.77 18.61 -4.64
N GLY A 32 4.84 17.56 -3.82
CA GLY A 32 5.78 16.45 -4.00
C GLY A 32 7.26 16.81 -3.82
N LYS A 33 7.58 17.98 -3.24
CA LYS A 33 8.97 18.43 -3.01
C LYS A 33 9.59 17.80 -1.76
N MET A 34 8.76 17.17 -0.93
CA MET A 34 9.18 16.50 0.28
C MET A 34 8.23 15.37 0.62
N VAL A 35 8.70 14.53 1.54
CA VAL A 35 8.01 13.35 2.02
C VAL A 35 7.99 13.34 3.53
N LYS A 36 6.85 12.91 4.08
CA LYS A 36 6.75 12.59 5.50
C LYS A 36 7.05 11.11 5.66
N ILE A 37 8.15 10.80 6.35
CA ILE A 37 8.59 9.42 6.62
C ILE A 37 7.98 8.90 7.93
N ALA A 38 7.83 9.79 8.92
CA ALA A 38 7.14 9.50 10.17
C ALA A 38 6.52 10.77 10.77
N SER A 39 5.82 10.64 11.90
CA SER A 39 5.28 11.76 12.65
C SER A 39 6.40 12.73 13.02
N ASN A 40 6.26 14.00 12.65
CA ASN A 40 7.30 15.04 12.79
C ASN A 40 8.67 14.70 12.18
N LEU A 41 8.73 13.81 11.17
CA LEU A 41 9.98 13.49 10.47
C LEU A 41 9.78 13.59 8.96
N TYR A 42 10.56 14.47 8.35
CA TYR A 42 10.45 14.84 6.95
C TYR A 42 11.79 14.68 6.24
N LYS A 43 11.72 14.53 4.92
CA LYS A 43 12.88 14.49 4.03
C LYS A 43 12.52 15.23 2.76
N PHE A 44 13.45 16.04 2.24
CA PHE A 44 13.32 16.56 0.88
C PHE A 44 13.51 15.40 -0.08
N SER A 45 12.51 15.17 -0.92
CA SER A 45 12.53 14.10 -1.91
C SER A 45 11.64 14.54 -3.05
N GLU A 46 12.19 14.51 -4.25
CA GLU A 46 11.46 14.73 -5.50
C GLU A 46 10.77 13.45 -5.99
N LYS A 47 10.89 12.34 -5.25
CA LYS A 47 10.63 10.99 -5.77
C LYS A 47 9.32 10.36 -5.33
N ARG A 48 8.61 10.89 -4.33
CA ARG A 48 7.39 10.21 -3.86
C ARG A 48 6.29 10.34 -4.89
N THR A 49 6.10 9.27 -5.62
CA THR A 49 4.98 9.13 -6.54
C THR A 49 3.72 8.78 -5.77
N LEU A 50 2.57 9.25 -6.25
CA LEU A 50 1.30 8.67 -5.82
C LEU A 50 1.19 7.26 -6.41
N PRO A 51 0.58 6.30 -5.69
CA PRO A 51 0.19 5.02 -6.26
C PRO A 51 -0.52 5.19 -7.60
N LYS A 52 -0.08 4.42 -8.59
CA LYS A 52 -0.69 4.34 -9.92
C LYS A 52 -0.96 2.88 -10.22
N LEU A 53 -2.17 2.62 -10.69
CA LEU A 53 -2.53 1.32 -11.23
C LEU A 53 -1.97 1.16 -12.64
N ASN A 54 -1.81 -0.08 -13.10
CA ASN A 54 -1.57 -0.34 -14.51
C ASN A 54 -2.78 0.10 -15.36
N ARG A 55 -2.60 0.16 -16.69
CA ARG A 55 -3.62 0.71 -17.60
C ARG A 55 -4.97 0.00 -17.50
N ASP A 56 -4.94 -1.33 -17.37
CA ASP A 56 -6.14 -2.16 -17.30
C ASP A 56 -6.91 -1.90 -16.00
N LEU A 57 -6.23 -1.98 -14.86
CA LEU A 57 -6.84 -1.73 -13.55
C LEU A 57 -7.31 -0.28 -13.40
N GLU A 58 -6.62 0.68 -14.01
CA GLU A 58 -7.05 2.09 -14.02
C GLU A 58 -8.34 2.29 -14.83
N SER A 59 -8.51 1.58 -15.95
CA SER A 59 -9.76 1.57 -16.71
C SER A 59 -10.91 1.05 -15.85
N ILE A 60 -10.70 -0.10 -15.19
CA ILE A 60 -11.68 -0.70 -14.28
C ILE A 60 -12.02 0.26 -13.13
N ARG A 61 -11.01 0.84 -12.48
CA ARG A 61 -11.18 1.82 -11.40
C ARG A 61 -12.08 2.97 -11.81
N LYS A 62 -11.85 3.57 -12.97
CA LYS A 62 -12.68 4.69 -13.47
C LYS A 62 -14.13 4.27 -13.67
N ARG A 63 -14.39 3.10 -14.25
CA ARG A 63 -15.76 2.59 -14.42
C ARG A 63 -16.46 2.41 -13.07
N LEU A 64 -15.79 1.76 -12.12
CA LEU A 64 -16.33 1.53 -10.79
C LEU A 64 -16.59 2.85 -10.04
N TRP A 65 -15.63 3.79 -10.10
CA TRP A 65 -15.73 5.09 -9.44
C TRP A 65 -16.89 5.92 -10.01
N ASN A 66 -17.05 5.94 -11.33
CA ASN A 66 -18.13 6.68 -11.98
C ASN A 66 -19.52 6.11 -11.66
N LYS A 67 -19.62 4.82 -11.33
CA LYS A 67 -20.85 4.19 -10.85
C LYS A 67 -21.12 4.39 -9.35
N GLY A 68 -20.23 5.08 -8.64
CA GLY A 68 -20.38 5.38 -7.22
C GLY A 68 -20.09 4.20 -6.31
N PHE A 69 -19.42 3.15 -6.79
CA PHE A 69 -19.02 2.05 -5.93
C PHE A 69 -18.01 2.49 -4.88
N ASN A 70 -18.13 1.94 -3.68
CA ASN A 70 -17.15 2.11 -2.61
C ASN A 70 -16.19 0.91 -2.61
N PHE A 71 -14.95 1.16 -3.03
CA PHE A 71 -13.93 0.13 -3.21
C PHE A 71 -12.52 0.71 -3.05
N SER A 72 -11.53 -0.17 -3.00
CA SER A 72 -10.12 0.19 -3.04
C SER A 72 -9.29 -0.90 -3.71
N PHE A 73 -8.66 -0.59 -4.83
CA PHE A 73 -7.52 -1.35 -5.32
C PHE A 73 -6.41 -1.28 -4.29
N THR A 74 -5.90 -2.43 -3.88
CA THR A 74 -4.93 -2.57 -2.79
C THR A 74 -3.99 -3.75 -3.04
N GLY A 75 -3.07 -4.01 -2.11
CA GLY A 75 -2.10 -5.09 -2.21
C GLY A 75 -1.36 -5.09 -3.54
N MET A 76 -1.35 -6.24 -4.22
CA MET A 76 -0.70 -6.43 -5.51
C MET A 76 -1.18 -5.49 -6.61
N SER A 77 -2.43 -5.03 -6.59
CA SER A 77 -2.95 -4.06 -7.57
C SER A 77 -2.17 -2.74 -7.56
N VAL A 78 -1.64 -2.37 -6.40
CA VAL A 78 -0.87 -1.14 -6.19
C VAL A 78 0.64 -1.41 -6.19
N LEU A 79 1.04 -2.61 -5.76
CA LEU A 79 2.43 -2.98 -5.50
C LEU A 79 3.09 -3.77 -6.63
N GLU A 80 2.38 -4.05 -7.72
CA GLU A 80 2.87 -4.83 -8.87
C GLU A 80 4.27 -4.41 -9.36
N LYS A 81 4.54 -3.10 -9.44
CA LYS A 81 5.85 -2.59 -9.89
C LYS A 81 7.03 -2.92 -8.97
N TYR A 82 6.77 -3.45 -7.77
CA TYR A 82 7.77 -3.80 -6.77
C TYR A 82 7.96 -5.31 -6.60
N ILE A 83 7.23 -6.11 -7.36
CA ILE A 83 7.43 -7.55 -7.38
C ILE A 83 8.80 -7.84 -7.97
N HIS A 84 9.56 -8.70 -7.30
CA HIS A 84 10.84 -9.16 -7.80
C HIS A 84 10.68 -10.39 -8.69
N HIS A 85 9.84 -11.35 -8.30
CA HIS A 85 9.55 -12.55 -9.07
C HIS A 85 8.17 -12.47 -9.72
N ILE A 86 8.14 -12.19 -11.03
CA ILE A 86 6.89 -12.07 -11.79
C ILE A 86 6.22 -13.45 -11.90
N PRO A 87 5.01 -13.65 -11.33
CA PRO A 87 4.28 -14.90 -11.48
C PRO A 87 3.66 -15.01 -12.88
N TYR A 88 3.35 -16.24 -13.30
CA TYR A 88 2.69 -16.51 -14.58
C TYR A 88 1.31 -15.86 -14.67
N SER A 89 0.52 -15.93 -13.59
CA SER A 89 -0.77 -15.26 -13.45
C SER A 89 -0.69 -14.20 -12.36
N MET A 90 -1.05 -12.96 -12.71
CA MET A 90 -1.07 -11.86 -11.76
C MET A 90 -2.37 -11.85 -10.95
N ILE A 91 -2.23 -11.88 -9.61
CA ILE A 91 -3.36 -11.80 -8.68
C ILE A 91 -3.47 -10.36 -8.18
N TYR A 92 -4.55 -9.68 -8.56
CA TYR A 92 -4.87 -8.32 -8.16
C TYR A 92 -5.94 -8.34 -7.07
N HIS A 93 -5.82 -7.42 -6.10
CA HIS A 93 -6.73 -7.31 -4.97
C HIS A 93 -7.60 -6.06 -5.09
N VAL A 94 -8.91 -6.24 -4.90
CA VAL A 94 -9.89 -5.16 -4.78
C VAL A 94 -10.64 -5.39 -3.49
N TYR A 95 -10.51 -4.46 -2.54
CA TYR A 95 -11.39 -4.45 -1.38
C TYR A 95 -12.68 -3.72 -1.75
N ALA A 96 -13.82 -4.31 -1.43
CA ALA A 96 -15.15 -3.81 -1.72
C ALA A 96 -15.94 -3.62 -0.43
N GLU A 97 -16.90 -2.71 -0.44
CA GLU A 97 -17.83 -2.55 0.67
C GLU A 97 -18.66 -3.83 0.78
N LYS A 98 -18.97 -4.23 2.02
CA LYS A 98 -19.78 -5.44 2.25
C LYS A 98 -21.13 -5.32 1.53
N GLY A 99 -21.48 -6.32 0.73
CA GLY A 99 -22.69 -6.33 -0.11
C GLY A 99 -22.50 -5.71 -1.51
N SER A 100 -21.34 -5.11 -1.81
CA SER A 100 -21.03 -4.54 -3.12
C SER A 100 -20.21 -5.48 -4.02
N GLY A 101 -19.82 -6.65 -3.54
CA GLY A 101 -18.94 -7.58 -4.25
C GLY A 101 -19.50 -8.10 -5.57
N GLU A 102 -20.74 -8.59 -5.58
CA GLU A 102 -21.39 -9.08 -6.81
C GLU A 102 -21.64 -7.96 -7.84
N PRO A 103 -22.19 -6.78 -7.46
CA PRO A 103 -22.28 -5.64 -8.36
C PRO A 103 -20.94 -5.22 -8.98
N ILE A 104 -19.87 -5.16 -8.18
CA ILE A 104 -18.52 -4.85 -8.66
C ILE A 104 -18.05 -5.94 -9.61
N LYS A 105 -18.20 -7.22 -9.26
CA LYS A 105 -17.81 -8.35 -10.12
C LYS A 105 -18.49 -8.28 -11.49
N ALA A 106 -19.79 -7.96 -11.53
CA ALA A 106 -20.53 -7.79 -12.78
C ALA A 106 -19.97 -6.62 -13.63
N GLU A 107 -19.54 -5.53 -13.01
CA GLU A 107 -18.97 -4.36 -13.69
C GLU A 107 -17.54 -4.58 -14.21
N ILE A 108 -16.76 -5.41 -13.52
CA ILE A 108 -15.38 -5.74 -13.93
C ILE A 108 -15.37 -6.75 -15.08
N LYS A 109 -16.41 -7.59 -15.21
CA LYS A 109 -16.43 -8.74 -16.13
C LYS A 109 -15.89 -8.42 -17.52
N GLU A 110 -14.69 -8.92 -17.78
CA GLU A 110 -13.92 -8.76 -19.03
C GLU A 110 -13.52 -10.14 -19.55
N LYS A 111 -13.22 -10.22 -20.85
CA LYS A 111 -12.62 -11.42 -21.45
C LYS A 111 -11.25 -11.67 -20.81
N ASP A 112 -10.87 -12.95 -20.66
CA ASP A 112 -9.55 -13.37 -20.18
C ASP A 112 -9.17 -12.87 -18.77
N THR A 113 -10.19 -12.59 -17.94
CA THR A 113 -10.03 -12.20 -16.53
C THR A 113 -10.80 -13.16 -15.62
N ALA A 114 -10.10 -13.82 -14.70
CA ALA A 114 -10.76 -14.56 -13.62
C ALA A 114 -11.21 -13.59 -12.53
N LEU A 115 -12.48 -13.68 -12.13
CA LEU A 115 -13.06 -12.84 -11.07
C LEU A 115 -13.55 -13.70 -9.92
N LEU A 116 -12.90 -13.55 -8.77
CA LEU A 116 -13.19 -14.32 -7.57
C LEU A 116 -13.72 -13.39 -6.48
N LEU A 117 -14.87 -13.73 -5.89
CA LEU A 117 -15.49 -12.95 -4.81
C LEU A 117 -15.31 -13.71 -3.49
N ASN A 118 -14.66 -13.08 -2.52
CA ASN A 118 -14.32 -13.66 -1.22
C ASN A 118 -13.75 -15.09 -1.31
N PRO A 119 -12.83 -15.39 -2.25
CA PRO A 119 -12.35 -16.75 -2.41
C PRO A 119 -11.52 -17.21 -1.20
N THR A 120 -11.49 -18.51 -1.02
CA THR A 120 -10.51 -19.23 -0.22
C THR A 120 -9.17 -19.32 -0.96
N TYR A 121 -8.12 -19.67 -0.23
CA TYR A 121 -6.79 -19.90 -0.80
C TYR A 121 -6.81 -20.96 -1.92
N ASP A 122 -7.49 -22.08 -1.66
CA ASP A 122 -7.53 -23.22 -2.58
C ASP A 122 -8.28 -22.86 -3.87
N GLU A 123 -9.36 -22.07 -3.78
CA GLU A 123 -10.06 -21.57 -4.96
C GLU A 123 -9.18 -20.68 -5.84
N ILE A 124 -8.30 -19.87 -5.24
CA ILE A 124 -7.33 -19.06 -6.01
C ILE A 124 -6.29 -19.98 -6.65
N ILE A 125 -5.76 -20.96 -5.90
CA ILE A 125 -4.76 -21.91 -6.43
C ILE A 125 -5.31 -22.67 -7.63
N VAL A 126 -6.53 -23.21 -7.56
CA VAL A 126 -7.14 -23.93 -8.68
C VAL A 126 -7.16 -23.06 -9.95
N VAL A 127 -7.55 -21.79 -9.84
CA VAL A 127 -7.57 -20.86 -10.98
C VAL A 127 -6.17 -20.53 -11.50
N VAL A 128 -5.19 -20.40 -10.61
CA VAL A 128 -3.78 -20.18 -10.99
C VAL A 128 -3.22 -21.40 -11.72
N GLU A 129 -3.45 -22.61 -11.21
CA GLU A 129 -2.94 -23.87 -11.75
C GLU A 129 -3.59 -24.24 -13.09
N GLU A 130 -4.86 -23.88 -13.29
CA GLU A 130 -5.50 -24.03 -14.61
C GLU A 130 -4.77 -23.24 -15.70
N GLY A 131 -4.07 -22.14 -15.34
CA GLY A 131 -3.18 -21.40 -16.23
C GLY A 131 -3.84 -20.75 -17.45
N ARG A 132 -5.18 -20.72 -17.50
CA ARG A 132 -5.96 -20.19 -18.63
C ARG A 132 -6.11 -18.67 -18.61
N MET A 133 -5.91 -18.05 -17.46
CA MET A 133 -6.16 -16.63 -17.23
C MET A 133 -4.87 -15.94 -16.79
N ASN A 134 -4.47 -14.91 -17.54
CA ASN A 134 -3.27 -14.13 -17.23
C ASN A 134 -3.51 -13.13 -16.08
N LYS A 135 -4.78 -12.80 -15.83
CA LYS A 135 -5.22 -11.79 -14.87
C LYS A 135 -6.31 -12.37 -13.98
N ILE A 136 -6.03 -12.42 -12.68
CA ILE A 136 -6.95 -12.86 -11.64
C ILE A 136 -7.23 -11.66 -10.75
N ILE A 137 -8.51 -11.29 -10.60
CA ILE A 137 -8.93 -10.21 -9.70
C ILE A 137 -9.72 -10.84 -8.57
N VAL A 138 -9.16 -10.71 -7.37
CA VAL A 138 -9.75 -11.15 -6.11
C VAL A 138 -10.46 -9.96 -5.46
N ILE A 139 -11.78 -10.05 -5.38
CA ILE A 139 -12.66 -9.08 -4.76
C ILE A 139 -12.93 -9.54 -3.33
N ILE A 140 -12.55 -8.73 -2.35
CA ILE A 140 -12.70 -9.04 -0.92
C ILE A 140 -13.65 -8.02 -0.32
N GLU A 141 -14.81 -8.47 0.10
CA GLU A 141 -15.74 -7.65 0.86
C GLU A 141 -15.25 -7.45 2.27
N ASN A 142 -15.15 -6.19 2.69
CA ASN A 142 -14.86 -5.87 4.07
C ASN A 142 -15.41 -4.49 4.46
N ASN A 143 -15.50 -4.28 5.77
CA ASN A 143 -15.86 -2.99 6.34
C ASN A 143 -14.64 -2.05 6.47
N TYR A 144 -13.51 -2.42 5.87
CA TYR A 144 -12.20 -1.77 6.01
C TYR A 144 -11.77 -1.12 4.69
N LEU A 145 -12.57 -0.17 4.22
CA LEU A 145 -12.25 0.64 3.04
C LEU A 145 -11.56 1.97 3.35
N GLY A 146 -11.46 2.33 4.63
CA GLY A 146 -10.96 3.64 5.05
C GLY A 146 -9.64 4.04 4.39
N LEU A 147 -9.60 5.29 3.91
CA LEU A 147 -8.42 6.01 3.41
C LEU A 147 -7.86 5.55 2.05
N SER A 148 -8.72 5.16 1.11
CA SER A 148 -8.38 5.15 -0.33
C SER A 148 -8.57 6.55 -0.94
N ASN A 149 -7.78 6.90 -1.95
CA ASN A 149 -7.96 8.11 -2.75
C ASN A 149 -8.51 7.70 -4.11
N GLU A 150 -9.75 8.09 -4.42
CA GLU A 150 -10.42 7.72 -5.68
C GLU A 150 -10.41 6.20 -5.98
N GLY A 151 -10.54 5.37 -4.95
CA GLY A 151 -10.50 3.91 -5.10
C GLY A 151 -9.10 3.30 -5.24
N ILE A 152 -8.02 4.06 -4.98
CA ILE A 152 -6.64 3.54 -4.92
C ILE A 152 -6.11 3.63 -3.49
N ALA A 153 -5.59 2.52 -2.96
CA ALA A 153 -4.93 2.50 -1.66
C ALA A 153 -3.60 3.26 -1.68
N SER A 154 -3.21 3.86 -0.55
CA SER A 154 -1.83 4.35 -0.39
C SER A 154 -0.85 3.17 -0.36
N TYR A 155 0.44 3.40 -0.66
CA TYR A 155 1.45 2.34 -0.57
C TYR A 155 1.50 1.68 0.81
N GLU A 156 1.31 2.45 1.87
CA GLU A 156 1.29 1.93 3.23
C GLU A 156 0.09 1.00 3.47
N LYS A 157 -1.10 1.38 3.00
CA LYS A 157 -2.30 0.54 3.12
C LYS A 157 -2.16 -0.70 2.25
N ALA A 158 -1.70 -0.56 1.01
CA ALA A 158 -1.47 -1.66 0.10
C ALA A 158 -0.50 -2.69 0.67
N PHE A 159 0.60 -2.23 1.27
CA PHE A 159 1.57 -3.14 1.89
C PHE A 159 0.99 -3.86 3.11
N VAL A 160 0.25 -3.16 3.96
CA VAL A 160 -0.43 -3.76 5.13
C VAL A 160 -1.47 -4.79 4.70
N ASP A 161 -2.26 -4.48 3.68
CA ASP A 161 -3.27 -5.40 3.14
C ASP A 161 -2.59 -6.63 2.53
N LEU A 162 -1.56 -6.46 1.71
CA LEU A 162 -0.80 -7.58 1.14
C LEU A 162 -0.18 -8.46 2.24
N TYR A 163 0.52 -7.85 3.19
CA TYR A 163 1.10 -8.58 4.33
C TYR A 163 0.04 -9.40 5.06
N TYR A 164 -1.14 -8.81 5.31
CA TYR A 164 -2.26 -9.50 5.94
C TYR A 164 -2.78 -10.67 5.09
N GLU A 165 -3.04 -10.47 3.80
CA GLU A 165 -3.57 -11.55 2.94
C GLU A 165 -2.55 -12.69 2.81
N THR A 166 -1.26 -12.39 2.68
CA THR A 166 -0.19 -13.39 2.58
C THR A 166 -0.05 -14.20 3.87
N THR A 167 0.19 -13.54 5.00
CA THR A 167 0.48 -14.24 6.28
C THR A 167 -0.71 -14.97 6.88
N ARG A 168 -1.93 -14.73 6.36
CA ARG A 168 -3.16 -15.42 6.77
C ARG A 168 -3.54 -16.52 5.80
N ASN A 169 -2.66 -16.84 4.84
CA ASN A 169 -2.91 -17.78 3.76
C ASN A 169 -4.25 -17.50 3.06
N LYS A 170 -4.54 -16.24 2.76
CA LYS A 170 -5.74 -15.84 2.00
C LYS A 170 -5.45 -15.63 0.52
N THR A 171 -4.18 -15.47 0.16
CA THR A 171 -3.75 -15.34 -1.22
C THR A 171 -2.42 -16.07 -1.40
N PRO A 172 -2.26 -16.87 -2.46
CA PRO A 172 -1.00 -17.52 -2.78
C PRO A 172 0.03 -16.48 -3.22
N PHE A 173 0.81 -16.02 -2.24
CA PHE A 173 1.88 -15.06 -2.43
C PHE A 173 3.08 -15.49 -1.61
N MET A 174 4.27 -15.36 -2.17
CA MET A 174 5.50 -15.82 -1.51
C MET A 174 5.88 -14.84 -0.40
N GLU A 175 5.97 -15.31 0.86
CA GLU A 175 6.39 -14.46 1.99
C GLU A 175 7.73 -13.72 1.75
N PRO A 176 8.76 -14.31 1.11
CA PRO A 176 9.99 -13.59 0.78
C PRO A 176 9.78 -12.31 -0.05
N GLU A 177 8.78 -12.27 -0.94
CA GLU A 177 8.47 -11.08 -1.75
C GLU A 177 8.05 -9.88 -0.89
N LEU A 178 7.49 -10.12 0.30
CA LEU A 178 7.15 -9.03 1.23
C LEU A 178 8.39 -8.24 1.64
N TYR A 179 9.56 -8.90 1.77
CA TYR A 179 10.82 -8.23 2.11
C TYR A 179 11.31 -7.37 0.94
N TYR A 180 11.30 -7.90 -0.28
CA TYR A 180 11.72 -7.14 -1.47
C TYR A 180 10.83 -5.93 -1.73
N ILE A 181 9.50 -6.09 -1.61
CA ILE A 181 8.57 -4.98 -1.75
C ILE A 181 8.81 -3.91 -0.67
N ALA A 182 8.98 -4.33 0.59
CA ALA A 182 9.24 -3.39 1.69
C ALA A 182 10.55 -2.62 1.48
N GLU A 183 11.61 -3.32 1.07
CA GLU A 183 12.90 -2.71 0.75
C GLU A 183 12.77 -1.69 -0.38
N ALA A 184 12.11 -2.05 -1.49
CA ALA A 184 11.91 -1.14 -2.61
C ALA A 184 11.12 0.11 -2.19
N LEU A 185 10.03 -0.06 -1.45
CA LEU A 185 9.23 1.06 -0.95
C LEU A 185 10.02 2.00 -0.02
N ILE A 186 10.94 1.46 0.79
CA ILE A 186 11.84 2.25 1.64
C ILE A 186 12.89 2.97 0.78
N ALA A 187 13.53 2.26 -0.15
CA ALA A 187 14.56 2.80 -1.03
C ALA A 187 14.04 3.95 -1.91
N HIS A 188 12.77 3.90 -2.31
CA HIS A 188 12.10 4.93 -3.10
C HIS A 188 11.41 6.03 -2.27
N ASP A 189 11.56 6.04 -0.94
CA ASP A 189 10.91 6.99 -0.03
C ASP A 189 9.36 7.03 -0.15
N GLU A 190 8.74 5.90 -0.46
CA GLU A 190 7.30 5.82 -0.72
C GLU A 190 6.45 5.51 0.52
N ILE A 191 7.07 4.97 1.58
CA ILE A 191 6.43 4.65 2.85
C ILE A 191 6.50 5.79 3.86
N ASN A 192 5.34 6.10 4.45
CA ASN A 192 5.23 6.76 5.75
C ASN A 192 4.98 5.72 6.84
N PHE A 193 5.98 5.42 7.66
CA PHE A 193 5.89 4.43 8.73
C PHE A 193 4.77 4.71 9.72
N SER A 194 4.49 5.98 10.03
CA SER A 194 3.39 6.32 10.93
C SER A 194 2.03 5.93 10.37
N ARG A 195 1.78 6.22 9.08
CA ARG A 195 0.54 5.81 8.41
C ARG A 195 0.43 4.29 8.32
N MET A 196 1.51 3.63 7.91
CA MET A 196 1.58 2.17 7.82
C MET A 196 1.25 1.50 9.15
N PHE A 197 1.87 1.94 10.25
CA PHE A 197 1.58 1.38 11.55
C PHE A 197 0.17 1.73 12.07
N THR A 198 -0.41 2.86 11.67
CA THR A 198 -1.83 3.14 11.92
C THR A 198 -2.72 2.12 11.19
N TYR A 199 -2.48 1.87 9.91
CA TYR A 199 -3.22 0.85 9.14
C TYR A 199 -3.05 -0.54 9.77
N ALA A 200 -1.83 -0.89 10.17
CA ALA A 200 -1.55 -2.16 10.85
C ALA A 200 -2.31 -2.32 12.17
N LYS A 201 -2.48 -1.24 12.94
CA LYS A 201 -3.31 -1.25 14.16
C LYS A 201 -4.77 -1.49 13.83
N ILE A 202 -5.32 -0.79 12.84
CA ILE A 202 -6.73 -0.96 12.44
C ILE A 202 -6.97 -2.39 11.95
N ARG A 203 -6.00 -2.99 11.24
CA ARG A 203 -6.05 -4.38 10.76
C ARG A 203 -5.73 -5.42 11.85
N GLY A 204 -5.33 -5.00 13.05
CA GLY A 204 -5.00 -5.90 14.16
C GLY A 204 -3.64 -6.61 14.08
N ILE A 205 -2.73 -6.16 13.20
CA ILE A 205 -1.44 -6.82 12.93
C ILE A 205 -0.21 -5.98 13.31
N PHE A 206 -0.41 -4.92 14.10
CA PHE A 206 0.66 -3.97 14.47
C PHE A 206 1.90 -4.66 15.04
N SER A 207 1.73 -5.59 15.98
CA SER A 207 2.85 -6.28 16.65
C SER A 207 3.65 -7.16 15.71
N GLU A 208 2.98 -7.81 14.77
CA GLU A 208 3.61 -8.68 13.76
C GLU A 208 4.35 -7.86 12.72
N LEU A 209 3.70 -6.83 12.18
CA LEU A 209 4.32 -5.92 11.22
C LEU A 209 5.53 -5.20 11.83
N ARG A 210 5.46 -4.83 13.13
CA ARG A 210 6.60 -4.27 13.85
C ARG A 210 7.77 -5.26 13.91
N LYS A 211 7.51 -6.54 14.23
CA LYS A 211 8.57 -7.57 14.24
C LYS A 211 9.17 -7.77 12.85
N PHE A 212 8.35 -7.77 11.80
CA PHE A 212 8.79 -7.83 10.41
C PHE A 212 9.79 -6.69 10.08
N PHE A 213 9.42 -5.43 10.35
CA PHE A 213 10.32 -4.31 10.09
C PHE A 213 11.53 -4.27 11.01
N LYS A 214 11.45 -4.85 12.22
CA LYS A 214 12.60 -5.01 13.10
C LYS A 214 13.65 -5.94 12.48
N LYS A 215 13.21 -7.09 11.97
CA LYS A 215 14.10 -8.02 11.27
C LYS A 215 14.66 -7.39 9.99
N LEU A 216 13.83 -6.69 9.23
CA LEU A 216 14.26 -6.01 8.01
C LEU A 216 15.32 -4.91 8.29
N SER A 217 15.29 -4.25 9.45
CA SER A 217 16.28 -3.21 9.81
C SER A 217 17.69 -3.77 10.08
N GLU A 218 17.83 -5.08 10.21
CA GLU A 218 19.13 -5.77 10.33
C GLU A 218 19.86 -5.82 8.98
N THR A 219 19.12 -5.76 7.86
CA THR A 219 19.68 -5.86 6.50
C THR A 219 19.62 -4.55 5.72
N ILE A 220 18.68 -3.65 6.02
CA ILE A 220 18.53 -2.37 5.33
C ILE A 220 18.51 -1.17 6.29
N THR A 221 18.93 0.00 5.79
CA THR A 221 18.98 1.21 6.59
C THR A 221 17.59 1.83 6.78
N ILE A 222 16.98 1.61 7.93
CA ILE A 222 15.78 2.32 8.38
C ILE A 222 16.18 3.55 9.24
N PRO A 223 15.57 4.73 9.05
CA PRO A 223 15.90 5.93 9.82
C PRO A 223 15.86 5.68 11.34
N THR A 224 16.89 6.12 12.06
CA THR A 224 17.04 5.85 13.50
C THR A 224 15.88 6.39 14.33
N GLU A 225 15.27 7.50 13.91
CA GLU A 225 14.09 8.08 14.55
C GLU A 225 12.84 7.19 14.39
N VAL A 226 12.71 6.48 13.26
CA VAL A 226 11.67 5.48 13.03
C VAL A 226 11.92 4.29 13.95
N ARG A 227 13.15 3.77 13.96
CA ARG A 227 13.58 2.66 14.82
C ARG A 227 13.31 2.92 16.29
N ARG A 228 13.73 4.08 16.81
CA ARG A 228 13.49 4.50 18.19
C ARG A 228 12.01 4.60 18.54
N ARG A 229 11.18 5.14 17.64
CA ARG A 229 9.75 5.36 17.93
C ARG A 229 8.92 4.09 17.84
N TYR A 230 9.19 3.24 16.86
CA TYR A 230 8.39 2.05 16.58
C TYR A 230 9.04 0.76 17.07
N GLY A 231 10.28 0.83 17.58
CA GLY A 231 11.05 -0.32 18.05
C GLY A 231 11.23 -1.39 16.98
N CYS A 232 11.49 -0.92 15.75
CA CYS A 232 12.02 -1.69 14.64
C CYS A 232 13.51 -1.37 14.47
#